data_AF-A0A9P1GW00-F1
#
_entry.id   AF-A0A9P1GW00-F1
#
_cell.length_a   1.000
_cell.length_b   1.000
_cell.length_c   1.000
_cell.angle_alpha   90.00
_cell.angle_beta   90.00
_cell.angle_gamma   90.00
#
_symmetry.space_group_name_H-M   'P 1'
#
loop_
_entity.id
_entity.type
_entity.pdbx_description
1 polymer ?
#
loop_
_entity_poly.entity_id
_entity_poly.type
_entity_poly.pdbx_seq_one_letter_code
_entity_poly.pdbx_strand_id
1 'polypeptide(L)' 'MSPGAPDGRRPEKTDAVARRMIAGALGVKAPKQTEEQKAYDRAIKEQARKKKEEEREISDIAQYKRGVPKLIGA' A
#
# COMPACT_ATOMS: atom_id res chain seq x y z
N MET A 1 -10.05 8.18 26.14
CA MET A 1 -9.91 7.03 25.22
C MET A 1 -9.06 7.49 24.04
N SER A 2 -7.76 7.19 24.02
CA SER A 2 -6.89 7.59 22.90
C SER A 2 -7.05 6.59 21.76
N PRO A 3 -7.37 7.00 20.52
CA PRO A 3 -7.56 6.07 19.42
C PRO A 3 -6.20 5.69 18.83
N GLY A 4 -5.83 4.43 18.99
CA GLY A 4 -5.04 3.70 17.98
C GLY A 4 -3.52 3.79 18.08
N ALA A 5 -2.94 2.88 18.85
CA ALA A 5 -1.80 2.11 18.36
C ALA A 5 -2.16 0.62 18.54
N PRO A 6 -2.38 -0.16 17.47
CA PRO A 6 -2.20 -1.59 17.60
C PRO A 6 -0.70 -1.81 17.89
N ASP A 7 -0.38 -2.77 18.76
CA ASP A 7 0.93 -3.43 18.84
C ASP A 7 2.23 -2.60 18.91
N GLY A 8 2.25 -1.34 19.35
CA GLY A 8 3.50 -0.58 19.62
C GLY A 8 4.43 -0.36 18.41
N ARG A 9 4.09 -0.93 17.25
CA ARG A 9 4.76 -0.73 15.97
C ARG A 9 4.20 0.55 15.37
N ARG A 10 5.08 1.50 15.05
CA ARG A 10 4.68 2.72 14.35
C ARG A 10 4.04 2.29 13.02
N PRO A 11 2.88 2.86 12.64
CA PRO A 11 2.27 2.57 11.35
C PRO A 11 3.33 2.73 10.24
N GLU A 12 3.56 1.71 9.41
CA GLU A 12 4.74 1.67 8.54
C GLU A 12 4.85 2.89 7.62
N LYS A 13 3.69 3.38 7.13
CA LYS A 13 3.59 4.59 6.30
C LYS A 13 4.01 5.87 7.03
N THR A 14 4.00 5.88 8.36
CA THR A 14 4.36 7.02 9.21
C THR A 14 5.80 6.96 9.71
N ASP A 15 6.46 5.80 9.70
CA ASP A 15 7.82 5.67 10.25
C ASP A 15 8.86 6.47 9.45
N ALA A 16 8.79 6.40 8.11
CA ALA A 16 9.68 7.16 7.24
C ALA A 16 9.51 8.68 7.42
N VAL A 17 8.28 9.15 7.66
CA VAL A 17 7.96 10.55 7.94
C VAL A 17 8.50 10.94 9.31
N ALA A 18 8.24 10.13 10.34
CA ALA A 18 8.73 10.38 11.69
C ALA A 18 10.27 10.46 11.73
N ARG A 19 10.98 9.56 11.03
CA ARG A 19 12.44 9.60 10.93
C ARG A 19 12.95 10.91 10.31
N ARG A 20 12.28 11.41 9.27
CA ARG A 20 12.63 12.71 8.64
C ARG A 20 12.33 13.89 9.57
N MET A 21 11.20 13.88 10.27
CA MET A 21 10.85 14.93 11.22
C MET A 21 11.85 15.01 12.38
N ILE A 22 12.25 13.86 12.95
CA ILE A 22 13.25 13.79 14.01
C ILE A 22 14.61 14.31 13.51
N ALA A 23 15.05 13.88 12.32
CA ALA A 23 16.31 14.34 11.74
C ALA A 23 16.32 15.85 11.48
N GLY A 24 15.23 16.40 10.94
CA GLY A 24 15.06 17.83 10.73
C GLY A 24 15.08 18.63 12.03
N ALA A 25 14.40 18.13 13.08
CA ALA A 25 14.39 18.76 14.40
C ALA A 25 15.78 18.76 15.08
N LEU A 26 16.58 17.72 14.83
CA LEU A 26 17.95 17.59 15.34
C LEU A 26 18.99 18.32 14.46
N GLY A 27 18.58 18.90 13.32
CA GLY A 27 19.50 19.53 12.37
C GLY A 27 20.47 18.55 11.69
N VAL A 28 20.18 17.25 11.74
CA VAL A 28 21.02 16.19 11.15
C VAL A 28 20.38 15.65 9.88
N LYS A 29 21.22 15.19 8.96
CA LYS A 29 20.74 14.55 7.74
C LYS A 29 20.08 13.22 8.10
N ALA A 30 18.83 13.03 7.67
CA ALA A 30 18.12 11.77 7.87
C ALA A 30 18.95 10.58 7.33
N PRO A 31 19.04 9.47 8.08
CA PRO A 31 19.84 8.32 7.66
C PRO A 31 19.31 7.77 6.34
N LYS A 32 20.23 7.45 5.42
CA LYS A 32 19.88 6.77 4.17
C LYS A 32 19.28 5.41 4.52
N GLN A 33 18.12 5.09 3.94
CA GLN A 33 17.54 3.74 4.06
C GLN A 33 18.53 2.71 3.52
N THR A 34 18.71 1.61 4.24
CA THR A 34 19.53 0.48 3.81
C THR A 34 18.92 -0.18 2.57
N GLU A 35 19.72 -0.93 1.81
CA GLU A 35 19.22 -1.64 0.62
C GLU A 35 18.12 -2.65 1.00
N GLU A 36 18.24 -3.31 2.15
CA GLU A 36 17.22 -4.21 2.68
C GLU A 36 15.90 -3.48 2.98
N GLN A 37 15.94 -2.30 3.60
CA GLN A 37 14.74 -1.50 3.89
C GLN A 37 14.05 -1.05 2.60
N LYS A 38 14.82 -0.62 1.60
CA LYS A 38 14.27 -0.24 0.29
C LYS A 38 13.63 -1.44 -0.41
N ALA A 39 14.23 -2.62 -0.31
CA ALA A 39 13.68 -3.84 -0.92
C ALA A 39 12.35 -4.23 -0.26
N TYR A 40 12.26 -4.18 1.06
CA TYR A 40 11.02 -4.42 1.80
C TYR A 40 9.92 -3.42 1.42
N ASP A 41 10.23 -2.12 1.40
CA ASP A 41 9.28 -1.07 1.00
C ASP A 41 8.78 -1.27 -0.44
N ARG A 42 9.65 -1.74 -1.35
CA ARG A 42 9.27 -2.05 -2.74
C ARG A 42 8.35 -3.27 -2.80
N ALA A 43 8.69 -4.35 -2.09
CA ALA A 43 7.90 -5.57 -2.06
C ALA A 43 6.47 -5.30 -1.54
N ILE A 44 6.34 -4.51 -0.47
CA ILE A 44 5.02 -4.11 0.07
C ILE A 44 4.23 -3.27 -0.94
N LYS A 45 4.88 -2.30 -1.61
CA LYS A 45 4.22 -1.49 -2.65
C LYS A 45 3.77 -2.33 -3.84
N GLU A 46 4.58 -3.29 -4.26
CA GLU A 46 4.27 -4.17 -5.38
C GLU A 46 3.10 -5.10 -5.06
N GLN A 47 3.08 -5.70 -3.87
CA GLN A 47 1.93 -6.49 -3.41
C GLN A 47 0.65 -5.66 -3.34
N ALA A 48 0.73 -4.42 -2.83
CA ALA A 48 -0.42 -3.53 -2.77
C ALA A 48 -0.91 -3.13 -4.17
N ARG A 49 0.01 -2.89 -5.12
CA ARG A 49 -0.34 -2.62 -6.52
C ARG A 49 -1.02 -3.83 -7.17
N LYS A 50 -0.46 -5.02 -6.97
CA LYS A 50 -1.00 -6.26 -7.53
C LYS A 50 -2.44 -6.51 -7.06
N LYS A 51 -2.69 -6.39 -5.75
CA LYS A 51 -4.06 -6.52 -5.20
C LYS A 51 -5.04 -5.53 -5.82
N LYS A 52 -4.61 -4.28 -5.99
CA LYS A 52 -5.44 -3.24 -6.62
C LYS A 52 -5.73 -3.54 -8.09
N GLU A 53 -4.78 -4.12 -8.81
CA GLU A 53 -4.92 -4.49 -10.22
C GLU A 53 -5.84 -5.70 -10.38
N GLU A 54 -5.67 -6.74 -9.55
CA GLU A 54 -6.57 -7.90 -9.50
C GLU A 54 -8.02 -7.50 -9.17
N GLU A 55 -8.23 -6.61 -8.19
CA GLU A 55 -9.57 -6.07 -7.88
C GLU A 55 -10.18 -5.31 -9.07
N ARG A 56 -9.35 -4.57 -9.80
CA ARG A 56 -9.79 -3.85 -10.99
C ARG A 56 -10.15 -4.81 -12.12
N GLU A 57 -9.33 -5.83 -12.37
CA GLU A 57 -9.63 -6.87 -13.37
C GLU A 57 -10.90 -7.64 -13.02
N ILE A 58 -11.10 -8.00 -11.75
CA ILE A 58 -12.34 -8.66 -11.30
C ILE A 58 -13.55 -7.75 -11.52
N SER A 59 -13.43 -6.45 -11.19
CA SER A 59 -14.48 -5.46 -11.45
C SER A 59 -14.78 -5.34 -12.95
N ASP A 60 -13.74 -5.22 -13.77
CA ASP A 60 -13.86 -5.06 -15.22
C ASP A 60 -14.47 -6.32 -15.86
N ILE A 61 -14.06 -7.52 -15.42
CA ILE A 61 -14.63 -8.81 -15.85
C ILE A 61 -16.09 -8.94 -15.40
N ALA A 62 -16.42 -8.54 -14.17
CA ALA A 62 -17.79 -8.57 -13.66
C ALA A 62 -18.69 -7.59 -14.41
N GLN A 63 -18.18 -6.42 -14.76
CA GLN A 63 -18.88 -5.42 -15.56
C GLN A 63 -19.08 -5.92 -17.01
N TYR A 64 -18.06 -6.52 -17.61
CA TYR A 64 -18.16 -7.16 -18.93
C TYR A 64 -19.23 -8.26 -18.92
N LYS A 65 -19.20 -9.19 -17.97
CA LYS A 65 -20.22 -10.26 -17.85
C LYS A 65 -21.64 -9.75 -17.62
N ARG A 66 -21.81 -8.61 -16.96
CA ARG A 66 -23.13 -7.99 -16.73
C ARG A 66 -23.70 -7.36 -18.01
N GLY A 67 -22.85 -6.91 -18.94
CA GLY A 67 -23.25 -6.27 -20.20
C GLY A 67 -23.44 -7.22 -21.38
N VAL A 68 -23.06 -8.50 -21.27
CA VAL A 68 -23.27 -9.48 -22.34
C VAL A 68 -24.71 -10.00 -22.28
N PRO A 69 -25.58 -9.72 -23.27
CA PRO A 69 -26.89 -10.36 -23.33
C PRO A 69 -26.70 -11.86 -23.46
N LYS A 70 -27.38 -12.66 -22.61
CA LYS A 70 -27.46 -14.11 -22.75
C LYS A 70 -28.19 -14.43 -24.06
N LEU A 71 -27.46 -14.44 -25.16
CA LEU A 71 -27.86 -15.12 -26.38
C LEU A 71 -27.69 -16.61 -26.08
N ILE A 72 -28.80 -17.29 -25.77
CA ILE A 72 -29.11 -18.70 -26.06
C ILE A 72 -30.33 -19.05 -25.19
N GLY A 73 -31.46 -19.27 -25.86
CA GLY A 73 -32.73 -19.69 -25.26
C GLY A 73 -33.90 -19.41 -26.20
N ALA A 74 -33.84 -19.96 -27.41
CA ALA A 74 -34.96 -20.11 -28.33
C ALA A 74 -35.28 -21.59 -28.47
#